data_AF-A0A733E725-F1
#
_entry.id   AF-A0A733E725-F1
#
_cell.length_a   1.000
_cell.length_b   1.000
_cell.length_c   1.000
_cell.angle_alpha   90.00
_cell.angle_beta   90.00
_cell.angle_gamma   90.00
#
_symmetry.space_group_name_H-M   'P 1'
#
loop_
_entity.id
_entity.type
_entity.pdbx_description
1 polymer ?
#
loop_
_entity_poly.entity_id
_entity_poly.type
_entity_poly.pdbx_seq_one_letter_code
_entity_poly.pdbx_strand_id
1 'polypeptide(L)' 'MPTNTLDKIRHSLSCVAVLFGLFGIFVFASFSPSYAWLYLGGLAAPFIYSIVFVYAIAAWSIYSKYYPFLSLGR' A
#
# COMPACT_ATOMS: atom_id res chain seq x y z
N MET A 1 -17.11 -23.33 -1.94
CA MET A 1 -15.86 -23.86 -1.36
C MET A 1 -15.82 -23.45 0.09
N PRO A 2 -15.57 -24.36 1.06
CA PRO A 2 -15.53 -23.98 2.46
C PRO A 2 -14.35 -23.00 2.65
N THR A 3 -14.65 -21.72 2.85
CA THR A 3 -13.63 -20.71 3.13
C THR A 3 -13.07 -21.01 4.51
N ASN A 4 -11.92 -21.68 4.56
CA ASN A 4 -11.22 -21.94 5.81
C ASN A 4 -11.04 -20.61 6.55
N THR A 5 -11.37 -20.57 7.84
CA THR A 5 -11.20 -19.37 8.69
C THR A 5 -9.78 -18.80 8.60
N LEU A 6 -8.81 -19.67 8.33
CA LEU A 6 -7.41 -19.34 8.06
C LEU A 6 -7.21 -18.40 6.87
N ASP A 7 -7.93 -18.58 5.76
CA ASP A 7 -7.80 -17.74 4.57
C ASP A 7 -8.36 -16.34 4.81
N LYS A 8 -9.46 -16.23 5.57
CA LYS A 8 -10.01 -14.93 5.99
C LYS A 8 -9.03 -14.17 6.89
N ILE A 9 -8.38 -14.87 7.83
CA ILE A 9 -7.38 -14.27 8.72
C ILE A 9 -6.16 -13.79 7.90
N ARG A 10 -5.64 -14.62 6.99
CA ARG A 10 -4.52 -14.25 6.11
C ARG A 10 -4.83 -13.04 5.25
N HIS A 11 -6.03 -12.97 4.67
CA HIS A 11 -6.45 -11.83 3.88
C HIS A 11 -6.54 -10.56 4.74
N SER A 12 -7.21 -10.63 5.89
CA SER A 12 -7.29 -9.50 6.84
C SER A 12 -5.91 -9.00 7.27
N LEU A 13 -4.99 -9.92 7.61
CA LEU A 13 -3.61 -9.58 7.98
C LEU A 13 -2.86 -8.88 6.83
N SER A 14 -3.08 -9.32 5.58
CA SER A 14 -2.48 -8.68 4.41
C SER A 14 -3.00 -7.25 4.20
N CYS A 15 -4.29 -7.00 4.41
CA CYS A 15 -4.87 -5.66 4.35
C CYS A 15 -4.29 -4.75 5.45
N VAL A 16 -4.18 -5.27 6.67
CA VAL A 16 -3.59 -4.54 7.80
C VAL A 16 -2.11 -4.21 7.52
N ALA A 17 -1.34 -5.16 6.99
CA ALA A 17 0.06 -4.93 6.62
C ALA A 17 0.20 -3.84 5.54
N VAL A 18 -0.69 -3.82 4.54
CA VAL A 18 -0.71 -2.78 3.51
C VAL A 18 -1.02 -1.40 4.12
N LEU A 19 -1.96 -1.35 5.07
CA LEU A 19 -2.36 -0.13 5.76
C LEU A 19 -1.21 0.44 6.62
N PHE A 20 -0.48 -0.43 7.32
CA PHE A 20 0.72 -0.02 8.07
C PHE A 20 1.84 0.49 7.15
N GLY A 21 2.03 -0.11 5.97
CA GLY A 21 3.01 0.38 5.00
C GLY A 21 2.65 1.77 4.46
N LEU A 22 1.39 2.00 4.12
CA LEU A 22 0.86 3.32 3.76
C LEU A 22 1.06 4.34 4.89
N PHE A 23 0.70 3.97 6.12
CA PHE A 23 0.92 4.83 7.28
C PHE A 23 2.39 5.19 7.47
N GLY A 24 3.30 4.21 7.30
CA GLY A 24 4.74 4.43 7.33
C GLY A 24 5.23 5.42 6.29
N ILE A 25 4.69 5.39 5.06
CA ILE A 25 5.03 6.35 4.01
C ILE A 25 4.62 7.78 4.42
N PHE A 26 3.43 7.96 4.98
CA PHE A 26 2.95 9.27 5.44
C PHE A 26 3.78 9.81 6.61
N VAL A 27 4.11 8.95 7.58
CA VAL A 27 4.98 9.32 8.71
C VAL A 27 6.36 9.72 8.18
N PHE A 28 6.97 8.89 7.32
CA PHE A 28 8.28 9.18 6.75
C PHE A 28 8.29 10.51 5.99
N ALA A 29 7.28 10.77 5.17
CA ALA A 29 7.15 12.05 4.47
C ALA A 29 7.02 13.24 5.44
N SER A 30 6.28 13.09 6.53
CA SER A 30 6.06 14.16 7.51
C SER A 30 7.30 14.52 8.32
N PHE A 31 8.19 13.56 8.60
CA PHE A 31 9.44 13.78 9.34
C PHE A 31 10.65 14.03 8.42
N SER A 32 10.49 13.89 7.11
CA SER A 32 11.55 14.07 6.13
C SER A 32 11.80 15.58 5.88
N PRO A 33 13.01 16.11 6.16
CA PRO A 33 13.32 17.51 5.86
C PRO A 33 13.24 17.80 4.36
N SER A 34 13.55 16.82 3.51
CA SER A 34 13.44 16.90 2.04
C SER A 34 11.99 17.14 1.56
N TYR A 35 11.00 16.73 2.35
CA TYR A 35 9.59 16.93 2.01
C TYR A 35 9.19 18.40 2.12
N ALA A 36 9.75 19.14 3.09
CA ALA A 36 9.53 20.58 3.21
C ALA A 36 10.04 21.35 1.97
N TRP A 37 11.20 20.97 1.44
CA TRP A 37 11.74 21.54 0.19
C TRP A 37 10.86 21.23 -1.02
N LEU A 38 10.38 19.99 -1.13
CA LEU A 38 9.44 19.59 -2.19
C LEU A 38 8.10 20.30 -2.08
N TYR A 39 7.63 20.58 -0.86
CA TYR A 39 6.41 21.33 -0.60
C TYR A 39 6.54 22.78 -1.07
N LEU A 40 7.65 23.44 -0.73
CA LEU A 40 7.95 24.80 -1.22
C LEU A 40 8.07 24.85 -2.75
N GLY A 41 8.59 23.80 -3.37
CA GLY A 41 8.69 23.68 -4.83
C GLY A 41 7.40 23.25 -5.54
N GLY A 42 6.28 23.04 -4.83
CA GLY A 42 5.02 22.55 -5.41
C GLY A 42 5.05 21.10 -5.91
N LEU A 43 6.09 20.34 -5.57
CA LEU A 43 6.35 18.98 -6.03
C LEU A 43 6.04 17.91 -4.97
N ALA A 44 5.54 18.31 -3.80
CA ALA A 44 5.19 17.38 -2.71
C ALA A 44 4.12 16.36 -3.14
N ALA A 45 3.04 16.81 -3.77
CA ALA A 45 1.97 15.92 -4.24
C ALA A 45 2.45 14.87 -5.26
N PRO A 46 3.09 15.24 -6.39
CA PRO A 46 3.55 14.24 -7.37
C PRO A 46 4.60 13.28 -6.78
N PHE A 47 5.42 13.72 -5.83
CA PHE A 47 6.36 12.86 -5.13
C PHE A 47 5.68 11.81 -4.23
N ILE A 48 4.66 12.22 -3.47
CA ILE A 48 3.87 11.27 -2.66
C ILE A 48 3.16 10.27 -3.57
N TYR A 49 2.54 10.74 -4.66
CA TYR A 49 1.84 9.87 -5.60
C TYR A 49 2.77 8.83 -6.25
N SER A 50 3.99 9.20 -6.62
CA SER A 50 4.94 8.25 -7.21
C SER A 50 5.38 7.17 -6.21
N ILE A 51 5.64 7.54 -4.95
CA ILE A 51 5.96 6.57 -3.89
C ILE A 51 4.79 5.62 -3.64
N VAL A 52 3.58 6.16 -3.47
CA VAL A 52 2.36 5.35 -3.23
C VAL A 52 2.09 4.43 -4.43
N PHE A 53 2.33 4.89 -5.65
CA PHE A 53 2.15 4.09 -6.86
C PHE A 53 3.12 2.90 -6.92
N VAL A 54 4.41 3.14 -6.66
CA VAL A 54 5.42 2.07 -6.61
C VAL A 54 5.08 1.07 -5.49
N TYR A 55 4.67 1.58 -4.34
CA TYR A 55 4.23 0.74 -3.22
C TYR A 55 3.01 -0.11 -3.59
N ALA A 56 2.01 0.47 -4.24
CA ALA A 56 0.81 -0.24 -4.68
C ALA A 56 1.13 -1.36 -5.69
N ILE A 57 2.03 -1.11 -6.65
CA ILE A 57 2.49 -2.14 -7.60
C ILE A 57 3.20 -3.27 -6.86
N ALA A 58 4.09 -2.95 -5.93
CA ALA A 58 4.81 -3.96 -5.14
C ALA A 58 3.86 -4.81 -4.29
N ALA A 59 2.93 -4.16 -3.58
CA ALA A 59 1.91 -4.82 -2.78
C ALA A 59 1.01 -5.73 -3.64
N TRP A 60 0.59 -5.25 -4.81
CA TRP A 60 -0.22 -6.01 -5.76
C TRP A 60 0.53 -7.22 -6.36
N SER A 61 1.82 -7.06 -6.68
CA SER A 61 2.67 -8.15 -7.18
C SER A 61 2.81 -9.28 -6.16
N ILE A 62 2.89 -8.95 -4.88
CA ILE A 62 2.92 -9.95 -3.79
C ILE A 62 1.53 -10.56 -3.60
N TYR A 63 0.50 -9.74 -3.54
CA TYR A 63 -0.88 -10.19 -3.29
C TYR A 63 -1.38 -11.13 -4.39
N SER A 64 -1.15 -10.79 -5.67
CA SER A 64 -1.60 -11.57 -6.83
C SER A 64 -0.96 -12.96 -6.93
N LYS A 65 0.20 -13.19 -6.28
CA LYS A 65 0.80 -14.54 -6.17
C LYS A 65 0.04 -15.46 -5.22
N TYR A 66 -0.57 -14.91 -4.16
CA TYR A 66 -1.29 -15.68 -3.15
C TYR A 66 -2.79 -15.74 -3.41
N TYR A 67 -3.33 -14.72 -4.08
CA TYR A 67 -4.74 -14.62 -4.45
C TYR A 67 -4.83 -14.34 -5.94
N PRO A 68 -4.74 -15.38 -6.80
CA PRO A 68 -4.89 -15.21 -8.23
C PRO A 68 -6.29 -14.68 -8.50
N PHE A 69 -6.37 -13.42 -8.97
CA PHE A 69 -7.58 -12.68 -9.31
C PHE A 69 -8.79 -13.07 -8.47
N LEU A 70 -9.01 -12.37 -7.34
CA LEU A 70 -10.39 -12.18 -6.89
C LEU A 70 -11.12 -11.58 -8.09
N SER A 71 -11.86 -12.43 -8.82
CA SER A 71 -12.91 -12.00 -9.72
C SER A 71 -13.67 -10.92 -8.98
N LEU A 72 -13.52 -9.66 -9.39
CA LEU A 72 -14.34 -8.56 -8.92
C LEU A 72 -15.79 -8.93 -9.23
N GLY A 73 -16.46 -9.60 -8.29
CA GLY A 73 -17.83 -10.07 -8.41
C GLY A 73 -18.02 -11.28 -9.33
N ARG A 74 -17.94 -12.48 -8.77
CA ARG A 74 -18.92 -13.53 -9.10
C ARG A 74 -19.26 -14.32 -7.85
#